data_AF-A0AB73BVK2-F1
#
_entry.id   AF-A0AB73BVK2-F1
#
_cell.length_a   1.000
_cell.length_b   1.000
_cell.length_c   1.000
_cell.angle_alpha   90.00
_cell.angle_beta   90.00
_cell.angle_gamma   90.00
#
_symmetry.space_group_name_H-M   'P 1'
#
loop_
_entity.id
_entity.type
_entity.pdbx_description
1 polymer ?
#
loop_
_entity_poly.entity_id
_entity_poly.type
_entity_poly.pdbx_seq_one_letter_code
_entity_poly.pdbx_strand_id
1 'polypeptide(L)' 'LKEEKNTSILFVTHDIEEALYICDRILILRGQPATILKEINVSKKRKQKKLSIEDEVELKREIFNALY' A
#
# COMPACT_ATOMS: atom_id res chain seq x y z
N LEU A 1 -11.19 -12.49 -9.92
CA LEU A 1 -11.53 -12.69 -8.48
C LEU A 1 -12.21 -11.48 -7.85
N LYS A 2 -11.66 -10.26 -7.93
CA LYS A 2 -12.29 -9.04 -7.33
C LYS A 2 -13.54 -8.54 -8.04
N GLU A 3 -13.67 -8.71 -9.36
CA GLU A 3 -14.81 -8.16 -10.12
C GLU A 3 -16.02 -9.10 -10.21
N GLU A 4 -15.86 -10.41 -9.95
CA GLU A 4 -16.96 -11.38 -10.09
C GLU A 4 -17.72 -11.66 -8.79
N LYS A 5 -17.12 -11.34 -7.64
CA LYS A 5 -17.76 -11.42 -6.32
C LYS A 5 -17.35 -10.15 -5.60
N ASN A 6 -18.32 -9.32 -5.17
CA ASN A 6 -18.12 -8.10 -4.38
C ASN A 6 -17.46 -8.39 -3.02
N THR A 7 -16.23 -8.90 -3.04
CA THR A 7 -15.51 -9.43 -1.90
C THR A 7 -14.32 -8.53 -1.64
N SER A 8 -14.26 -8.00 -0.41
CA SER A 8 -13.09 -7.29 0.08
C SER A 8 -12.14 -8.26 0.75
N ILE A 9 -10.83 -8.10 0.48
CA ILE A 9 -9.78 -8.91 1.09
C ILE A 9 -8.94 -7.99 1.97
N LEU A 10 -8.79 -8.35 3.25
CA LEU A 10 -7.82 -7.74 4.15
C LEU A 10 -6.56 -8.61 4.16
N PHE A 11 -5.46 -8.05 3.67
CA PHE A 11 -4.16 -8.69 3.66
C PHE A 11 -3.24 -7.98 4.67
N VAL A 12 -2.59 -8.75 5.54
CA VAL A 12 -1.67 -8.23 6.57
C VAL A 12 -0.31 -8.86 6.32
N THR A 13 0.67 -8.03 6.01
CA THR A 13 2.06 -8.43 5.79
C THR A 13 2.99 -7.40 6.41
N HIS A 14 4.24 -7.81 6.66
CA HIS A 14 5.35 -6.91 7.00
C HIS A 14 6.21 -6.60 5.76
N ASP A 15 5.96 -7.25 4.63
CA ASP A 15 6.68 -7.05 3.37
C ASP A 15 6.03 -5.94 2.53
N ILE A 16 6.81 -4.91 2.21
CA ILE A 16 6.37 -3.76 1.41
C ILE A 16 6.10 -4.16 -0.05
N GLU A 17 6.92 -5.04 -0.63
CA GLU A 17 6.79 -5.47 -2.02
C GLU A 17 5.51 -6.26 -2.23
N GLU A 18 5.21 -7.21 -1.33
CA GLU A 18 3.95 -7.96 -1.37
C GLU A 18 2.73 -7.03 -1.30
N ALA A 19 2.78 -6.04 -0.40
CA ALA A 19 1.69 -5.07 -0.24
C ALA A 19 1.51 -4.19 -1.48
N LEU A 20 2.60 -3.71 -2.09
CA LEU A 20 2.54 -2.89 -3.30
C LEU A 20 2.03 -3.66 -4.52
N TYR A 21 2.40 -4.93 -4.62
CA TYR A 21 2.02 -5.81 -5.73
C TYR A 21 0.54 -6.21 -5.67
N ILE A 22 0.04 -6.61 -4.50
CA ILE A 22 -1.31 -7.21 -4.36
C ILE A 22 -2.38 -6.17 -4.03
N CYS A 23 -2.06 -5.15 -3.25
CA CYS A 23 -3.07 -4.26 -2.67
C CYS A 23 -3.42 -3.07 -3.56
N ASP A 24 -4.68 -2.64 -3.48
CA ASP A 24 -5.16 -1.38 -4.07
C ASP A 24 -5.01 -0.21 -3.10
N ARG A 25 -5.00 -0.50 -1.80
CA ARG A 25 -4.93 0.43 -0.68
C ARG A 25 -4.10 -0.21 0.43
N ILE A 26 -3.18 0.55 0.99
CA ILE A 26 -2.28 0.13 2.08
C ILE A 26 -2.54 1.02 3.29
N LEU A 27 -2.73 0.40 4.45
CA LEU A 27 -2.80 1.08 5.74
C LEU A 27 -1.54 0.74 6.53
N ILE A 28 -0.80 1.74 6.96
CA ILE A 28 0.41 1.58 7.77
C ILE A 28 0.02 1.77 9.23
N LEU A 29 0.28 0.76 10.05
CA LEU A 29 0.02 0.78 11.48
C LEU A 29 1.32 1.06 12.25
N ARG A 30 1.26 1.88 13.32
CA ARG A 30 2.41 2.16 14.19
C ARG A 30 2.00 2.28 15.66
N GLY A 31 2.94 1.97 16.55
CA GLY A 31 2.81 2.17 18.00
C GLY A 31 2.16 0.99 18.73
N GLN A 32 2.16 1.10 20.06
CA GLN A 32 1.42 0.20 20.98
C GLN A 32 0.68 1.07 22.00
N PRO A 33 -0.67 1.11 21.99
CA PRO A 33 -1.58 0.42 21.07
C PRO A 33 -1.44 0.93 19.62
N ALA A 34 -1.74 0.07 18.65
CA ALA A 34 -1.55 0.37 17.23
C ALA A 34 -2.53 1.44 16.74
N THR A 35 -2.03 2.40 15.98
CA THR A 35 -2.82 3.44 15.30
C THR A 35 -2.51 3.45 13.81
N ILE A 36 -3.47 3.91 12.99
CA ILE A 36 -3.23 4.12 11.56
C ILE A 36 -2.36 5.36 11.42
N LEU A 37 -1.10 5.14 11.07
CA LEU A 37 -0.15 6.20 10.77
C LEU A 37 -0.43 6.83 9.40
N LYS A 38 -0.74 5.98 8.42
CA LYS A 38 -0.86 6.43 7.04
C LYS A 38 -1.75 5.53 6.20
N GLU A 39 -2.37 6.15 5.21
CA GLU A 39 -3.14 5.48 4.16
C GLU A 39 -2.58 5.83 2.79
N ILE A 40 -2.36 4.81 1.96
CA ILE A 40 -1.83 4.95 0.61
C ILE A 40 -2.81 4.28 -0.37
N ASN A 41 -3.33 5.04 -1.32
CA ASN A 41 -4.16 4.50 -2.40
C ASN A 41 -3.30 4.18 -3.63
N VAL A 42 -2.83 2.94 -3.71
CA VAL A 42 -1.91 2.45 -4.74
C VAL A 42 -2.61 2.41 -6.12
N SER A 43 -3.88 2.00 -6.16
CA SER A 43 -4.66 1.94 -7.40
C SER A 43 -4.81 3.31 -8.07
N LYS A 44 -5.01 4.37 -7.29
CA LYS A 44 -5.08 5.75 -7.78
C LYS A 44 -3.72 6.23 -8.30
N LYS A 45 -2.63 5.96 -7.57
CA LYS A 45 -1.26 6.32 -8.00
C LYS A 45 -0.89 5.63 -9.32
N ARG A 46 -1.23 4.34 -9.49
CA ARG A 46 -1.04 3.59 -10.76
C ARG A 46 -1.85 4.14 -11.94
N LYS A 47 -3.04 4.72 -11.70
CA LYS A 47 -3.90 5.28 -12.76
C LYS A 47 -3.52 6.70 -13.16
N GLN A 48 -3.00 7.51 -12.23
CA GLN A 48 -2.75 8.94 -12.46
C GLN A 48 -1.43 9.23 -13.19
N LYS A 49 -0.44 8.36 -13.07
CA LYS A 49 0.82 8.44 -13.82
C LYS A 49 1.03 7.09 -14.50
N LYS A 50 1.62 7.08 -15.71
CA LYS A 50 2.46 5.93 -16.09
C LYS A 50 3.54 5.88 -15.02
N LEU A 51 3.33 5.08 -13.98
CA LEU A 51 4.15 5.06 -12.77
C LEU A 51 5.61 4.93 -13.24
N SER A 52 6.38 6.02 -13.08
CA SER A 52 7.77 5.96 -13.48
C SER A 52 8.54 5.17 -12.43
N ILE A 53 9.73 4.71 -12.79
CA ILE A 53 10.60 3.98 -11.84
C ILE A 53 10.85 4.87 -10.61
N GLU A 54 10.96 6.18 -10.80
CA GLU A 54 11.18 7.16 -9.74
C GLU A 54 9.97 7.26 -8.78
N ASP A 55 8.75 7.26 -9.31
CA ASP A 55 7.53 7.30 -8.48
C ASP A 55 7.40 6.05 -7.59
N GLU A 56 7.79 4.88 -8.12
CA GLU A 56 7.76 3.63 -7.36
C GLU A 56 8.81 3.63 -6.25
N VAL A 57 10.03 4.11 -6.54
CA VAL A 57 11.10 4.25 -5.56
C VAL A 57 10.68 5.21 -4.43
N GLU A 58 10.06 6.33 -4.77
CA GLU A 58 9.59 7.29 -3.77
C GLU A 58 8.49 6.70 -2.88
N LEU A 59 7.57 5.92 -3.47
CA LEU A 59 6.52 5.21 -2.74
C LEU A 59 7.10 4.18 -1.77
N LYS A 60 8.08 3.38 -2.20
CA LYS A 60 8.76 2.40 -1.34
C LYS A 60 9.47 3.10 -0.18
N ARG A 61 10.16 4.21 -0.46
CA ARG A 61 10.82 5.02 0.56
C ARG A 61 9.83 5.61 1.56
N GLU A 62 8.69 6.09 1.08
CA GLU A 62 7.60 6.64 1.89
C GLU A 62 7.04 5.58 2.86
N ILE A 63 6.84 4.35 2.40
CA ILE A 63 6.36 3.24 3.24
C ILE A 63 7.44 2.81 4.24
N PHE A 64 8.69 2.67 3.78
CA PHE A 64 9.81 2.25 4.64
C PHE A 64 10.00 3.24 5.80
N ASN A 65 10.04 4.54 5.53
CA ASN A 65 10.18 5.58 6.56
C ASN A 65 9.01 5.64 7.55
N ALA A 66 7.84 5.08 7.20
CA ALA A 66 6.70 5.05 8.09
C ALA A 66 6.77 3.85 9.06
N LEU A 67 7.46 2.78 8.66
CA LEU A 67 7.65 1.56 9.46
C LEU A 67 8.85 1.65 10.41
N TYR A 68 9.89 2.37 10.01
CA TYR A 68 11.09 2.61 10.83
C TYR A 68 11.06 4.00 11.50
#